data_AF-A0A8S9Q5B1-F1
#
_entry.id   AF-A0A8S9Q5B1-F1
#
_cell.length_a   1.000
_cell.length_b   1.000
_cell.length_c   1.000
_cell.angle_alpha   90.00
_cell.angle_beta   90.00
_cell.angle_gamma   90.00
#
_symmetry.space_group_name_H-M   'P 1'
#
loop_
_entity.id
_entity.type
_entity.pdbx_description
1 polymer ?
#
loop_
_entity_poly.entity_id
_entity_poly.type
_entity_poly.pdbx_seq_one_letter_code
_entity_poly.pdbx_strand_id
1 'polypeptide(L)'
;MLAYGCVVVVVSGRPVVMQPYVSKIDALVAAWLPGTEGQGVADALFGDYGFTGKLARTWFKSVKQLPMNVGDKYYDPLYPFGYGLTTKPNKL
;
A
#
# COMPACT_ATOMS: atom_id res chain seq x y z
N MET A 1 -27.11 -8.01 2.59
CA MET A 1 -25.95 -8.31 1.72
C MET A 1 -24.80 -8.65 2.66
N LEU A 2 -24.24 -9.87 2.58
CA LEU A 2 -23.10 -10.24 3.41
C LEU A 2 -21.88 -9.45 2.93
N ALA A 3 -21.35 -8.57 3.77
CA ALA A 3 -20.09 -7.88 3.50
C ALA A 3 -18.95 -8.85 3.86
N TYR A 4 -18.28 -9.38 2.84
CA TYR A 4 -17.04 -10.14 3.03
C TYR A 4 -15.88 -9.17 3.04
N GLY A 5 -14.95 -9.33 3.99
CA GLY A 5 -13.73 -8.54 4.00
C GLY A 5 -12.88 -8.81 2.76
N CYS A 6 -12.40 -7.76 2.10
CA CYS A 6 -11.56 -7.83 0.91
C CYS A 6 -10.21 -7.14 1.15
N VAL A 7 -9.14 -7.92 1.00
CA VAL A 7 -7.76 -7.41 0.99
C VAL A 7 -7.28 -7.35 -0.45
N VAL A 8 -6.89 -6.17 -0.91
CA VAL A 8 -6.34 -5.96 -2.27
C VAL A 8 -4.82 -5.89 -2.21
N VAL A 9 -4.17 -6.79 -2.94
CA VAL A 9 -2.71 -6.76 -3.16
C VAL A 9 -2.43 -6.13 -4.52
N VAL A 10 -1.81 -4.95 -4.53
CA VAL A 10 -1.42 -4.23 -5.75
C VAL A 10 0.02 -4.60 -6.11
N VAL A 11 0.18 -5.25 -7.26
CA VAL A 11 1.47 -5.55 -7.89
C VAL A 11 1.73 -4.47 -8.94
N SER A 12 2.74 -3.63 -8.70
CA SER A 12 3.06 -2.50 -9.59
C SER A 12 4.49 -2.01 -9.40
N GLY A 13 5.14 -1.50 -10.44
CA GLY A 13 6.49 -0.94 -10.34
C GLY A 13 6.55 0.49 -9.77
N ARG A 14 5.40 1.11 -9.49
CA ARG A 14 5.27 2.52 -9.09
C ARG A 14 3.87 2.82 -8.54
N PRO A 15 3.66 3.92 -7.80
CA PRO A 15 2.32 4.36 -7.42
C PRO A 15 1.38 4.49 -8.63
N VAL A 16 0.17 3.97 -8.49
CA VAL A 16 -0.90 3.98 -9.51
C VAL A 16 -2.16 4.64 -8.97
N VAL A 17 -3.14 4.93 -9.82
CA VAL A 17 -4.42 5.53 -9.41
C VAL A 17 -5.17 4.59 -8.47
N MET A 18 -5.22 4.93 -7.17
CA MET A 18 -5.92 4.15 -6.15
C MET A 18 -7.14 4.86 -5.53
N GLN A 19 -7.18 6.19 -5.59
CA GLN A 19 -8.19 7.01 -4.90
C GLN A 19 -9.66 6.53 -5.09
N PRO A 20 -10.11 6.10 -6.28
CA PRO A 20 -11.50 5.65 -6.47
C PRO A 20 -11.85 4.31 -5.79
N TYR A 21 -10.83 3.53 -5.40
CA TYR A 21 -10.99 2.17 -4.90
C TYR A 21 -10.80 2.06 -3.39
N VAL A 22 -10.03 2.98 -2.76
CA VAL A 22 -9.68 2.89 -1.33
C VAL A 22 -10.91 2.80 -0.42
N SER A 23 -12.02 3.47 -0.76
CA SER A 23 -13.25 3.44 0.04
C SER A 23 -14.07 2.14 -0.09
N LYS A 24 -13.69 1.23 -1.00
CA LYS A 24 -14.40 -0.01 -1.30
C LYS A 24 -13.66 -1.27 -0.84
N ILE A 25 -12.49 -1.11 -0.25
CA ILE A 25 -11.59 -2.19 0.15
C ILE A 25 -11.31 -2.07 1.64
N ASP A 26 -11.27 -3.20 2.35
CA ASP A 26 -11.02 -3.21 3.80
C ASP A 26 -9.53 -3.04 4.10
N ALA A 27 -8.67 -3.56 3.21
CA ALA A 27 -7.23 -3.37 3.29
C ALA A 27 -6.57 -3.31 1.91
N LEU A 28 -5.47 -2.55 1.82
CA LEU A 28 -4.66 -2.38 0.63
C LEU A 28 -3.19 -2.67 0.96
N VAL A 29 -2.56 -3.57 0.20
CA VAL A 29 -1.13 -3.89 0.29
C VAL A 29 -0.47 -3.55 -1.04
N ALA A 30 0.51 -2.65 -1.02
CA ALA A 30 1.38 -2.40 -2.16
C ALA A 30 2.56 -3.38 -2.12
N ALA A 31 2.49 -4.45 -2.92
CA ALA A 31 3.50 -5.51 -2.97
C ALA A 31 4.67 -5.21 -3.93
N TRP A 32 4.58 -4.10 -4.67
CA TRP A 32 5.54 -3.72 -5.72
C TRP A 32 5.68 -4.81 -6.80
N LEU A 33 6.90 -5.20 -7.14
CA LEU A 33 7.20 -6.35 -8.00
C LEU A 33 7.96 -7.38 -7.14
N PRO A 34 7.25 -8.29 -6.43
CA PRO A 34 7.83 -9.08 -5.35
C PRO A 34 8.75 -10.23 -5.80
N GLY A 35 8.95 -10.42 -7.10
CA GLY A 35 9.75 -11.52 -7.64
C GLY A 35 9.02 -12.86 -7.63
N THR A 36 9.78 -13.95 -7.59
CA THR A 36 9.26 -15.34 -7.65
C THR A 36 8.70 -15.84 -6.31
N GLU A 37 9.17 -15.28 -5.20
CA GLU A 37 8.87 -15.76 -3.85
C GLU A 37 7.55 -15.21 -3.31
N GLY A 38 6.44 -15.56 -3.97
CA GLY A 38 5.09 -15.10 -3.61
C GLY A 38 4.66 -15.47 -2.19
N GLN A 39 5.31 -16.45 -1.57
CA GLN A 39 5.10 -16.81 -0.17
C GLN A 39 5.38 -15.65 0.78
N GLY A 40 6.34 -14.76 0.47
CA GLY A 40 6.60 -13.58 1.30
C GLY A 40 5.41 -12.61 1.40
N VAL A 41 4.52 -12.59 0.39
CA VAL A 41 3.25 -11.84 0.48
C VAL A 41 2.29 -12.54 1.45
N ALA A 42 2.19 -13.86 1.38
CA ALA A 42 1.34 -14.65 2.27
C ALA A 42 1.80 -14.55 3.73
N ASP A 43 3.11 -14.64 3.98
CA ASP A 43 3.73 -14.54 5.31
C ASP A 43 3.28 -13.28 6.08
N ALA A 44 3.18 -12.13 5.39
CA ALA A 44 2.69 -10.89 6.01
C ALA A 44 1.17 -10.84 6.13
N LEU A 45 0.43 -11.31 5.11
CA LEU A 45 -1.04 -11.30 5.11
C LEU A 45 -1.65 -12.21 6.19
N PHE A 46 -1.03 -13.37 6.42
CA PHE A 46 -1.47 -14.34 7.42
C PHE A 46 -0.79 -14.15 8.78
N GLY A 47 0.09 -13.15 8.90
CA GLY A 47 0.67 -12.70 10.16
C GLY A 47 1.77 -13.60 10.70
N ASP A 48 2.47 -14.35 9.86
CA ASP A 48 3.74 -14.97 10.24
C ASP A 48 4.79 -13.88 10.51
N TYR A 49 4.70 -12.76 9.79
CA TYR A 49 5.44 -11.53 10.06
C TYR A 49 4.53 -10.30 10.09
N GLY A 50 4.96 -9.27 10.82
CA GLY A 50 4.29 -7.97 10.83
C GLY A 50 4.64 -7.14 9.59
N PHE A 51 3.69 -6.34 9.09
CA PHE A 51 4.00 -5.31 8.10
C PHE A 51 4.92 -4.25 8.71
N THR A 52 6.04 -3.96 8.05
CA THR A 52 7.02 -2.94 8.47
C THR A 52 7.35 -1.93 7.37
N GLY A 53 7.02 -2.27 6.11
CA GLY A 53 7.37 -1.47 4.94
C GLY A 53 6.80 -0.04 5.00
N LYS A 54 7.61 0.91 4.54
CA LYS A 54 7.25 2.33 4.40
C LYS A 54 7.42 2.76 2.95
N LEU A 55 6.54 3.62 2.46
CA LEU A 55 6.55 4.10 1.09
C LEU A 55 7.84 4.86 0.77
N ALA A 56 8.66 4.32 -0.13
CA ALA A 56 9.83 5.01 -0.68
C ALA A 56 9.47 6.09 -1.73
N ARG A 57 8.19 6.20 -2.10
CA ARG A 57 7.66 7.19 -3.06
C ARG A 57 6.32 7.72 -2.59
N THR A 58 6.06 8.99 -2.85
CA THR A 58 4.75 9.62 -2.65
C THR A 58 3.69 8.92 -3.48
N TRP A 59 2.55 8.57 -2.88
CA TRP A 59 1.37 8.10 -3.60
C TRP A 59 0.44 9.27 -3.89
N PHE A 60 0.21 9.59 -5.17
CA PHE A 60 -0.63 10.72 -5.58
C PHE A 60 -2.13 10.40 -5.46
N LYS A 61 -2.96 11.44 -5.27
CA LYS A 61 -4.43 11.31 -5.38
C LYS A 61 -4.84 11.27 -6.85
N SER A 62 -4.29 12.19 -7.64
CA SER A 62 -4.53 12.30 -9.08
C SER A 62 -3.22 12.47 -9.84
N VAL A 63 -3.15 11.94 -11.06
CA VAL A 63 -2.01 12.13 -11.97
C VAL A 63 -1.77 13.60 -12.31
N LYS A 64 -2.79 14.46 -12.16
CA LYS A 64 -2.67 15.93 -12.36
C LYS A 64 -1.76 16.61 -11.34
N GLN A 65 -1.44 15.96 -10.23
CA GLN A 65 -0.52 16.47 -9.22
C GLN A 65 0.94 16.23 -9.59
N LEU A 66 1.22 15.44 -10.63
CA LEU A 66 2.59 15.08 -10.98
C LEU A 66 3.27 16.23 -11.77
N PRO A 67 4.57 16.50 -11.52
CA PRO A 67 5.43 15.88 -10.50
C PRO A 67 5.11 16.40 -9.08
N MET A 68 5.12 15.48 -8.10
CA MET A 68 4.95 15.82 -6.67
C MET A 68 5.81 14.89 -5.79
N ASN A 69 6.72 15.48 -5.05
CA ASN A 69 7.69 14.82 -4.20
C ASN A 69 7.68 15.40 -2.78
N VAL A 70 8.19 14.62 -1.82
CA VAL A 70 8.36 15.08 -0.44
C VAL A 70 9.28 16.32 -0.42
N GLY A 71 8.85 17.37 0.27
CA GLY A 71 9.55 18.66 0.32
C GLY A 71 9.04 19.72 -0.65
N ASP A 72 8.19 19.36 -1.62
CA ASP A 72 7.58 20.34 -2.52
C ASP A 72 6.65 21.29 -1.77
N LYS A 73 6.58 22.56 -2.23
CA LYS A 73 5.73 23.60 -1.62
C LYS A 73 4.24 23.20 -1.55
N TYR A 74 3.76 22.48 -2.57
CA TYR A 74 2.38 22.01 -2.67
C TYR A 74 2.35 20.48 -2.61
N TYR A 75 2.55 19.94 -1.41
CA TYR A 75 2.59 18.50 -1.15
C TYR A 75 1.25 18.00 -0.58
N ASP A 76 0.39 17.44 -1.44
CA ASP A 76 -0.94 16.91 -1.07
C ASP A 76 -1.15 15.44 -1.50
N PRO A 77 -0.45 14.49 -0.89
CA PRO A 77 -0.48 13.10 -1.31
C PRO A 77 -1.75 12.35 -0.88
N LEU A 78 -2.06 11.25 -1.56
CA LEU A 78 -3.01 10.25 -1.07
C LEU A 78 -2.39 9.51 0.12
N TYR A 79 -1.14 9.07 -0.05
CA TYR A 79 -0.30 8.54 1.02
C TYR A 79 1.09 9.19 0.93
N PRO A 80 1.57 9.86 1.99
CA PRO A 80 2.85 10.56 1.96
C PRO A 80 4.03 9.59 1.88
N PHE A 81 5.19 10.13 1.49
CA PHE A 81 6.47 9.43 1.62
C PHE A 81 6.66 8.98 3.07
N GLY A 82 7.17 7.76 3.26
CA GLY A 82 7.34 7.15 4.57
C GLY A 82 6.05 6.62 5.19
N TYR A 83 4.89 6.74 4.54
CA TYR A 83 3.66 6.13 5.02
C TYR A 83 3.73 4.60 4.98
N GLY A 84 3.12 3.95 5.96
CA GLY A 84 2.94 2.50 5.99
C GLY A 84 2.38 2.09 7.33
N LEU A 85 1.26 1.38 7.34
CA LEU A 85 0.71 0.81 8.56
C LEU A 85 1.53 -0.41 8.97
N THR A 86 1.47 -0.76 10.25
CA THR A 86 2.20 -1.92 10.78
C THR A 86 1.24 -2.90 11.42
N THR A 87 1.59 -4.18 11.37
CA THR A 87 0.91 -5.24 12.14
C THR A 87 1.93 -5.93 13.04
N LYS A 88 1.45 -6.64 14.05
CA LYS A 88 2.27 -7.58 14.83
C LYS A 88 2.05 -8.99 14.26
N PRO A 89 3.06 -9.87 14.33
CA PRO A 89 2.86 -11.29 14.05
C PRO A 89 1.77 -11.90 14.95
N ASN A 90 1.09 -12.93 14.45
CA ASN A 90 0.03 -13.65 15.18
C ASN A 90 0.60 -14.60 16.25
N LYS A 91 1.88 -15.02 16.13
CA LYS A 91 2.70 -15.79 17.12
C LYS A 91 4.19 -15.48 16.85
N LEU A 92 5.13 -15.41 17.80
CA LEU A 92 5.14 -15.63 19.27
C LEU A 92 4.84 -14.35 20.07
#